data_AF-A0A923TJM6-F1
#
_entry.id   AF-A0A923TJM6-F1
#
_cell.length_a   1.000
_cell.length_b   1.000
_cell.length_c   1.000
_cell.angle_alpha   90.00
_cell.angle_beta   90.00
_cell.angle_gamma   90.00
#
_symmetry.space_group_name_H-M   'P 1'
#
loop_
_entity.id
_entity.type
_entity.pdbx_description
1 polymer ?
#
loop_
_entity_poly.entity_id
_entity_poly.type
_entity_poly.pdbx_seq_one_letter_code
_entity_poly.pdbx_strand_id
1 'polypeptide(L)'
;MTPTLPTGYRFVELPQEEFSKLWHEWGEKIFLENSTTLDTAKILSDAERAGIKNLHKNMQQMISFNICIYKGEEFCGWFTGDQYNVETFYMRNSAILPEHRNQ
;
A
#
# COMPACT_ATOMS: atom_id res chain seq x y z
N MET A 1 18.93 8.98 -17.62
CA MET A 1 19.31 8.92 -16.19
C MET A 1 18.48 7.83 -15.55
N THR A 2 19.09 6.75 -15.09
CA THR A 2 18.39 5.80 -14.22
C THR A 2 18.22 6.51 -12.88
N PRO A 3 17.00 6.72 -12.37
CA PRO A 3 16.82 7.35 -11.07
C PRO A 3 17.50 6.47 -10.02
N THR A 4 18.60 6.96 -9.46
CA THR A 4 19.31 6.32 -8.34
C THR A 4 18.68 6.79 -7.05
N LEU A 5 18.33 5.85 -6.18
CA LEU A 5 17.88 6.15 -4.82
C LEU A 5 18.97 6.90 -4.04
N PRO A 6 18.59 7.73 -3.06
CA PRO A 6 19.56 8.33 -2.14
C PRO A 6 20.39 7.25 -1.43
N THR A 7 21.60 7.60 -1.00
CA THR A 7 22.54 6.65 -0.41
C THR A 7 21.93 5.91 0.79
N GLY A 8 22.01 4.58 0.76
CA GLY A 8 21.52 3.70 1.83
C GLY A 8 20.06 3.29 1.72
N TYR A 9 19.30 3.85 0.76
CA TYR A 9 17.93 3.43 0.49
C TYR A 9 17.88 2.27 -0.51
N ARG A 10 16.91 1.38 -0.32
CA ARG A 10 16.65 0.23 -1.20
C ARG A 10 15.15 -0.04 -1.31
N PHE A 11 14.75 -0.59 -2.46
CA PHE A 11 13.42 -1.16 -2.66
C PHE A 11 13.39 -2.63 -2.23
N VAL A 12 12.27 -3.03 -1.66
CA VAL A 12 11.98 -4.42 -1.26
C VAL A 12 10.55 -4.72 -1.63
N GLU A 13 10.33 -5.72 -2.45
CA GLU A 13 8.98 -6.25 -2.67
C GLU A 13 8.60 -7.16 -1.51
N LEU A 14 7.45 -6.91 -0.91
CA LEU A 14 6.92 -7.72 0.19
C LEU A 14 5.65 -8.48 -0.24
N PRO A 15 5.43 -9.69 0.29
CA PRO A 15 4.15 -10.36 0.14
C PRO A 15 3.04 -9.56 0.84
N GLN A 16 1.81 -9.70 0.36
CA GLN A 16 0.64 -8.98 0.88
C GLN A 16 0.48 -9.10 2.40
N GLU A 17 0.74 -10.28 2.98
CA GLU A 17 0.59 -10.53 4.41
C GLU A 17 1.56 -9.70 5.27
N GLU A 18 2.79 -9.50 4.81
CA GLU A 18 3.77 -8.68 5.51
C GLU A 18 3.48 -7.20 5.32
N PHE A 19 3.14 -6.80 4.09
CA PHE A 19 2.73 -5.43 3.80
C PHE A 19 1.50 -5.00 4.62
N SER A 20 0.53 -5.89 4.82
CA SER A 20 -0.65 -5.61 5.63
C SER A 20 -0.33 -5.25 7.08
N LYS A 21 0.77 -5.77 7.66
CA LYS A 21 1.22 -5.37 9.01
C LYS A 21 1.69 -3.92 9.02
N LEU A 22 2.51 -3.54 8.04
CA LEU A 22 3.01 -2.16 7.87
C LEU A 22 1.86 -1.19 7.59
N TRP A 23 0.91 -1.58 6.75
CA TRP A 23 -0.29 -0.79 6.47
C TRP A 23 -1.14 -0.57 7.73
N HIS A 24 -1.29 -1.59 8.59
CA HIS A 24 -2.06 -1.42 9.82
C HIS A 24 -1.34 -0.50 10.82
N GLU A 25 -0.01 -0.58 10.89
CA GLU A 25 0.79 0.26 11.79
C GLU A 25 0.87 1.73 11.36
N TRP A 26 1.02 1.97 10.06
CA TRP A 26 1.32 3.29 9.50
C TRP A 26 0.20 3.90 8.67
N GLY A 27 -0.63 3.09 8.03
CA GLY A 27 -1.68 3.54 7.11
C GLY A 27 -2.69 4.48 7.78
N GLU A 28 -3.13 4.14 8.99
CA GLU A 28 -4.04 5.03 9.74
C GLU A 28 -3.37 6.37 10.11
N LYS A 29 -2.13 6.32 10.60
CA LYS A 29 -1.38 7.54 10.97
C LYS A 29 -1.13 8.47 9.79
N ILE A 30 -0.85 7.89 8.62
CA ILE A 30 -0.53 8.69 7.42
C ILE A 30 -1.80 9.22 6.75
N PHE A 31 -2.83 8.39 6.61
CA PHE A 31 -4.00 8.74 5.81
C PHE A 31 -5.19 9.19 6.65
N LEU A 32 -5.42 8.71 7.87
CA LEU A 32 -6.62 9.05 8.64
C LEU A 32 -6.40 10.21 9.62
N GLU A 33 -5.22 10.34 10.24
CA GLU A 33 -5.00 11.40 11.24
C GLU A 33 -5.05 12.82 10.64
N ASN A 34 -4.75 12.98 9.34
CA ASN A 34 -4.63 14.28 8.69
C ASN A 34 -5.50 14.44 7.42
N SER A 35 -6.47 13.54 7.17
CA SER A 35 -7.34 13.69 6.00
C SER A 35 -8.81 13.42 6.26
N THR A 36 -9.66 14.09 5.47
CA THR A 36 -11.10 13.84 5.34
C THR A 36 -11.38 12.60 4.50
N THR A 37 -10.56 11.55 4.62
CA THR A 37 -10.82 10.30 3.90
C THR A 37 -11.95 9.54 4.55
N LEU A 38 -12.80 9.01 3.68
CA LEU A 38 -13.91 8.17 4.07
C LEU A 38 -13.39 6.78 4.44
N ASP A 39 -13.49 6.41 5.71
CA ASP A 39 -13.21 5.03 6.13
C ASP A 39 -14.38 4.12 5.72
N THR A 40 -14.28 3.58 4.50
CA THR A 40 -15.31 2.69 3.94
C THR A 40 -15.54 1.48 4.82
N ALA A 41 -14.51 0.98 5.53
CA ALA A 41 -14.65 -0.19 6.38
C ALA A 41 -15.62 0.06 7.54
N LYS A 42 -15.74 1.31 8.03
CA LYS A 42 -16.66 1.69 9.11
C LYS A 42 -18.10 1.96 8.65
N ILE A 43 -18.32 2.17 7.36
CA ILE A 43 -19.62 2.61 6.82
C ILE A 43 -20.42 1.45 6.25
N LEU A 44 -19.73 0.45 5.70
CA LEU A 44 -20.37 -0.69 5.08
C LEU A 44 -21.13 -1.53 6.11
N SER A 45 -22.32 -1.98 5.72
CA SER A 45 -23.09 -2.98 6.46
C SER A 45 -22.41 -4.35 6.41
N ASP A 46 -22.84 -5.26 7.28
CA ASP A 46 -22.28 -6.62 7.33
C ASP A 46 -22.55 -7.41 6.05
N ALA A 47 -23.69 -7.17 5.40
CA ALA A 47 -24.01 -7.77 4.10
C ALA A 47 -23.07 -7.28 3.00
N GLU A 48 -22.76 -5.98 2.96
CA GLU A 48 -21.83 -5.40 1.98
C GLU A 48 -20.39 -5.90 2.23
N ARG A 49 -19.97 -5.97 3.49
CA ARG A 49 -18.65 -6.56 3.86
C ARG A 49 -18.53 -8.01 3.40
N ALA A 50 -19.58 -8.81 3.55
CA ALA A 50 -19.61 -10.18 3.05
C ALA A 50 -19.53 -10.25 1.51
N GLY A 51 -20.20 -9.33 0.81
CA GLY A 51 -20.14 -9.20 -0.65
C GLY A 51 -18.73 -8.92 -1.15
N ILE A 52 -18.02 -7.97 -0.53
CA ILE A 52 -16.63 -7.64 -0.88
C ILE A 52 -15.71 -8.84 -0.69
N LYS A 53 -15.86 -9.58 0.42
CA LYS A 53 -15.06 -10.79 0.68
C LYS A 53 -15.24 -11.84 -0.41
N ASN A 54 -16.45 -11.99 -0.95
CA ASN A 54 -16.72 -12.91 -2.04
C ASN A 54 -16.15 -12.42 -3.37
N LEU A 55 -16.24 -11.12 -3.67
CA LEU A 55 -15.62 -10.52 -4.86
C LEU A 55 -14.10 -10.73 -4.86
N HIS A 56 -13.45 -10.54 -3.71
CA HIS A 56 -12.00 -10.73 -3.57
C HIS A 56 -11.54 -12.14 -3.96
N LYS A 57 -12.34 -13.19 -3.70
CA LYS A 57 -12.00 -14.56 -4.11
C LYS A 57 -11.89 -14.71 -5.63
N ASN A 58 -12.70 -13.97 -6.38
CA ASN A 58 -12.71 -14.01 -7.85
C ASN A 58 -11.61 -13.14 -8.47
N MET A 59 -10.96 -12.28 -7.69
CA MET A 59 -9.91 -11.36 -8.14
C MET A 59 -8.48 -11.84 -7.86
N GLN A 60 -8.31 -13.06 -7.31
CA GLN A 60 -7.00 -13.59 -6.90
C GLN A 60 -5.99 -13.77 -8.04
N GLN A 61 -6.42 -13.68 -9.31
CA GLN A 61 -5.53 -13.82 -10.47
C GLN A 61 -4.87 -12.50 -10.91
N MET A 62 -5.23 -11.36 -10.31
CA MET A 62 -4.66 -10.06 -10.64
C MET A 62 -3.30 -9.88 -9.97
N ILE A 63 -2.34 -9.33 -10.71
CA ILE A 63 -1.02 -8.98 -10.18
C ILE A 63 -1.18 -7.83 -9.19
N SER A 64 -0.54 -7.93 -8.03
CA SER A 64 -0.37 -6.81 -7.09
C SER A 64 1.10 -6.58 -6.81
N PHE A 65 1.47 -5.32 -6.56
CA PHE A 65 2.81 -4.95 -6.15
C PHE A 65 2.76 -4.23 -4.82
N ASN A 66 3.61 -4.65 -3.88
CA ASN A 66 3.81 -4.00 -2.59
C ASN A 66 5.29 -3.71 -2.44
N ILE A 67 5.73 -2.58 -3.00
CA ILE A 67 7.13 -2.17 -3.00
C ILE A 67 7.36 -1.27 -1.78
N CYS A 68 8.14 -1.77 -0.84
CA CYS A 68 8.56 -1.05 0.36
C CYS A 68 9.93 -0.41 0.16
N ILE A 69 10.17 0.67 0.88
CA ILE A 69 11.44 1.41 0.89
C ILE A 69 12.07 1.24 2.25
N TYR A 70 13.35 0.88 2.27
CA TYR A 70 14.12 0.72 3.50
C TYR A 70 15.42 1.51 3.45
N LYS A 71 15.85 2.04 4.59
CA LYS A 71 17.19 2.58 4.83
C LYS A 71 17.91 1.66 5.81
N GLY A 72 18.74 0.75 5.30
CA GLY A 72 19.22 -0.37 6.10
C GLY A 72 18.07 -1.33 6.48
N GLU A 73 17.77 -1.43 7.77
CA GLU A 73 16.66 -2.23 8.34
C GLU A 73 15.43 -1.38 8.68
N GLU A 74 15.54 -0.05 8.63
CA GLU A 74 14.46 0.88 8.94
C GLU A 74 13.48 0.99 7.76
N PHE A 75 12.19 0.84 8.05
CA PHE A 75 11.11 1.04 7.06
C PHE A 75 10.87 2.54 6.84
N CYS A 76 10.88 2.98 5.58
CA CYS A 76 10.81 4.40 5.23
C CYS A 76 9.55 4.78 4.47
N GLY A 77 8.81 3.81 3.93
CA GLY A 77 7.66 4.07 3.08
C GLY A 77 7.34 2.94 2.12
N TRP A 78 6.33 3.17 1.26
CA TRP A 78 5.86 2.17 0.32
C TRP A 78 5.20 2.78 -0.92
N PHE A 79 5.03 1.92 -1.90
CA PHE A 79 4.18 2.06 -3.07
C PHE A 79 3.40 0.75 -3.23
N THR A 80 2.09 0.85 -3.41
CA THR A 80 1.25 -0.32 -3.66
C THR A 80 0.27 -0.05 -4.80
N GLY A 81 -0.06 -1.11 -5.53
CA GLY A 81 -1.04 -1.06 -6.60
C GLY A 81 -1.41 -2.45 -7.09
N ASP A 82 -2.41 -2.45 -7.97
CA ASP A 82 -3.02 -3.67 -8.46
C ASP A 82 -3.30 -3.55 -9.95
N GLN A 83 -3.21 -4.69 -10.62
CA GLN A 83 -3.65 -4.84 -11.98
C GLN A 83 -5.17 -4.71 -12.04
N TYR A 84 -5.65 -3.88 -12.96
CA TYR A 84 -7.08 -3.74 -13.26
C TYR A 84 -7.49 -4.64 -14.41
N ASN A 85 -6.67 -4.71 -15.46
CA ASN A 85 -6.84 -5.59 -16.62
C ASN A 85 -5.47 -5.93 -17.25
N VAL A 86 -5.47 -6.68 -18.35
CA VAL A 86 -4.24 -7.15 -19.03
C VAL A 86 -3.29 -6.04 -19.47
N GLU A 87 -3.76 -4.80 -19.65
CA GLU A 87 -2.99 -3.66 -20.12
C GLU A 87 -2.84 -2.55 -19.07
N THR A 88 -3.60 -2.63 -17.96
CA THR A 88 -3.76 -1.52 -17.02
C THR A 88 -3.39 -1.94 -15.61
N PHE A 89 -2.48 -1.18 -15.00
CA PHE A 89 -2.13 -1.26 -13.59
C PHE A 89 -2.44 0.07 -12.90
N TYR A 90 -3.16 0.04 -11.78
CA TYR A 90 -3.44 1.23 -10.98
C TYR A 90 -2.59 1.25 -9.71
N MET A 91 -1.89 2.36 -9.51
CA MET A 91 -1.31 2.70 -8.21
C MET A 91 -2.44 3.02 -7.24
N ARG A 92 -2.53 2.25 -6.15
CA ARG A 92 -3.56 2.42 -5.13
C ARG A 92 -3.18 3.54 -4.17
N ASN A 93 -1.95 3.51 -3.67
CA ASN A 93 -1.38 4.58 -2.87
C ASN A 93 0.15 4.44 -2.76
N SER A 94 0.77 5.51 -2.28
CA SER A 94 2.17 5.53 -1.86
C SER A 94 2.32 6.44 -0.66
N ALA A 95 3.27 6.15 0.20
CA ALA A 95 3.60 7.01 1.32
C ALA A 95 5.09 6.94 1.64
N ILE A 96 5.66 8.10 1.99
CA ILE A 96 6.99 8.21 2.61
C ILE A 96 6.77 8.73 4.02
N LEU A 97 7.37 8.06 5.00
CA LEU A 97 7.29 8.47 6.40
C LEU A 97 7.90 9.86 6.58
N PRO A 98 7.34 10.73 7.45
CA PRO A 98 7.75 12.12 7.59
C PRO A 98 9.27 12.33 7.72
N GLU A 99 9.95 11.44 8.44
CA GLU A 99 11.38 11.48 8.76
C GLU A 99 12.27 11.26 7.52
N HIS A 100 11.73 10.66 6.45
CA HIS A 100 12.46 10.30 5.24
C HIS A 100 12.10 11.17 4.02
N ARG A 101 11.28 12.21 4.21
CA ARG A 101 10.88 13.12 3.12
C ARG A 101 12.01 14.09 2.74
N ASN A 102 12.02 14.53 1.48
CA ASN A 102 12.99 15.48 0.91
C ASN A 102 14.45 15.01 0.95
N GLN A 103 14.67 13.70 0.82
CA GLN A 103 15.98 13.06 0.73
C GLN A 103 16.37 12.78 -0.71
#